data_AF-A0A775TMI3-F1
#
_entry.id   AF-A0A775TMI3-F1
#
_cell.length_a   1.000
_cell.length_b   1.000
_cell.length_c   1.000
_cell.angle_alpha   90.00
_cell.angle_beta   90.00
_cell.angle_gamma   90.00
#
_symmetry.space_group_name_H-M   'P 1'
#
loop_
_entity.id
_entity.type
_entity.pdbx_description
1 polymer ?
#
loop_
_entity_poly.entity_id
_entity_poly.type
_entity_poly.pdbx_seq_one_letter_code
_entity_poly.pdbx_strand_id
1 'polypeptide(L)'
;PPPAYRVLTGVVDGFGRTLTFHRAAKGDVAGAVTGVTDGAGRRFHLALTTQAQRAEAFRKQRATSLSSPASPRSVSSSQVFPDTLPAGTEYGVDNGIRL
;
A
#
# COMPACT_ATOMS: atom_id res chain seq x y z
N PRO A 1 13.30 16.68 25.94
CA PRO A 1 12.36 16.41 24.82
C PRO A 1 12.73 15.10 24.11
N PRO A 2 11.76 14.24 23.77
CA PRO A 2 12.05 13.11 22.87
C PRO A 2 12.47 13.67 21.50
N PRO A 3 13.34 12.96 20.76
CA PRO A 3 13.75 13.42 19.43
C PRO A 3 12.52 13.59 18.53
N ALA A 4 12.53 14.63 17.70
CA ALA A 4 11.45 15.00 16.80
C ALA A 4 11.14 13.92 15.73
N TYR A 5 11.93 12.85 15.69
CA TYR A 5 11.79 11.71 14.79
C TYR A 5 11.84 10.41 15.59
N ARG A 6 10.85 9.54 15.34
CA ARG A 6 10.80 8.17 15.85
C ARG A 6 11.07 7.21 14.71
N VAL A 7 11.93 6.23 14.94
CA VAL A 7 12.23 5.18 13.96
C VAL A 7 11.37 3.96 14.26
N LEU A 8 10.69 3.42 13.24
CA LEU A 8 9.98 2.16 13.36
C LEU A 8 10.99 1.00 13.42
N THR A 9 11.12 0.38 14.59
CA THR A 9 12.02 -0.75 14.87
C THR A 9 11.28 -2.06 15.15
N GLY A 10 9.97 -2.01 15.38
CA GLY A 10 9.16 -3.20 15.50
C GLY A 10 7.66 -2.93 15.65
N VAL A 11 6.87 -3.99 15.60
CA VAL A 11 5.44 -4.01 15.91
C VAL A 11 5.18 -5.13 16.91
N VAL A 12 4.29 -4.88 17.86
CA VAL A 12 3.83 -5.86 18.83
C VAL A 12 2.31 -5.95 18.74
N ASP A 13 1.76 -7.17 18.61
CA ASP A 13 0.31 -7.39 18.64
C ASP A 13 -0.23 -7.47 20.09
N GLY A 14 -1.55 -7.50 20.27
CA GLY A 14 -2.17 -7.59 21.60
C GLY A 14 -1.87 -8.89 22.36
N PHE A 15 -1.27 -9.89 21.71
CA PHE A 15 -0.87 -11.17 22.31
C PHE A 15 0.63 -11.22 22.63
N GLY A 16 1.36 -10.12 22.43
CA GLY A 16 2.80 -10.04 22.67
C GLY A 16 3.67 -10.63 21.55
N ARG A 17 3.09 -11.01 20.41
CA ARG A 17 3.90 -11.42 19.25
C ARG A 17 4.60 -10.20 18.69
N THR A 18 5.90 -10.33 18.45
CA THR A 18 6.74 -9.22 18.03
C THR A 18 7.27 -9.46 16.62
N LEU A 19 7.34 -8.39 15.83
CA LEU A 19 8.14 -8.30 14.61
C LEU A 19 9.19 -7.22 14.84
N THR A 20 10.46 -7.60 14.70
CA THR A 20 11.62 -6.71 14.83
C THR A 20 12.15 -6.36 13.45
N PHE A 21 12.23 -5.08 13.15
CA PHE A 21 12.75 -4.57 11.88
C PHE A 21 14.24 -4.29 11.96
N HIS A 22 14.98 -4.86 11.02
CA HIS A 22 16.41 -4.60 10.83
C HIS A 22 16.58 -3.53 9.77
N ARG A 23 17.47 -2.56 10.02
CA ARG A 23 17.71 -1.45 9.09
C ARG A 23 19.14 -1.45 8.60
N ALA A 24 19.33 -1.02 7.36
CA ALA A 24 20.67 -0.79 6.84
C ALA A 24 21.34 0.34 7.62
N ALA A 25 22.55 0.10 8.12
CA ALA A 25 23.29 1.08 8.91
C ALA A 25 23.95 2.18 8.06
N LYS A 26 24.30 1.87 6.80
CA LYS A 26 25.07 2.74 5.89
C LYS A 26 24.71 2.46 4.43
N GLY A 27 25.16 3.34 3.53
CA GLY A 27 24.97 3.25 2.07
C GLY A 27 23.69 3.94 1.58
N ASP A 28 23.38 3.80 0.29
CA ASP A 28 22.27 4.49 -0.39
C ASP A 28 20.89 4.16 0.19
N VAL A 29 20.79 3.04 0.91
CA VAL A 29 19.58 2.57 1.58
C VAL A 29 19.65 2.73 3.11
N ALA A 30 20.56 3.57 3.63
CA ALA A 30 20.70 3.78 5.07
C ALA A 30 19.35 4.14 5.73
N GLY A 31 19.03 3.44 6.81
CA GLY A 31 17.75 3.57 7.49
C GLY A 31 16.61 2.79 6.83
N ALA A 32 16.70 2.30 5.60
CA ALA A 32 15.68 1.42 5.04
C ALA A 32 15.62 0.10 5.82
N VAL A 33 14.42 -0.47 5.96
CA VAL A 33 14.26 -1.82 6.51
C VAL A 33 14.83 -2.82 5.50
N THR A 34 15.63 -3.78 5.96
CA THR A 34 16.28 -4.81 5.14
C THR A 34 15.85 -6.24 5.52
N GLY A 35 15.30 -6.41 6.71
CA GLY A 35 14.80 -7.71 7.15
C GLY A 35 13.88 -7.60 8.36
N VAL A 36 13.24 -8.72 8.67
CA VAL A 36 12.32 -8.86 9.81
C VAL A 36 12.72 -10.09 10.61
N THR A 37 12.70 -9.99 11.95
CA THR A 37 12.76 -11.15 12.84
C THR A 37 11.49 -11.23 13.66
N ASP A 38 10.82 -12.37 13.66
CA ASP A 38 9.65 -12.57 14.51
C ASP A 38 10.03 -12.99 15.94
N GLY A 39 9.05 -13.02 16.83
CA GLY A 39 9.26 -13.43 18.23
C GLY A 39 9.71 -14.89 18.42
N ALA A 40 9.65 -15.72 17.38
CA ALA A 40 10.19 -17.09 17.40
C ALA A 40 11.64 -17.14 16.89
N GLY A 41 12.24 -16.00 16.54
CA GLY A 41 13.62 -15.90 16.03
C GLY A 41 13.76 -16.19 14.54
N ARG A 42 12.66 -16.42 13.79
CA ARG A 42 12.75 -16.65 12.34
C ARG A 42 13.09 -15.35 11.64
N ARG A 43 14.00 -15.42 10.66
CA ARG A 43 14.50 -14.26 9.91
C ARG A 43 13.92 -14.25 8.49
N PHE A 44 13.44 -13.09 8.08
CA PHE A 44 12.86 -12.86 6.76
C PHE A 44 13.64 -11.74 6.06
N HIS A 45 13.84 -11.91 4.76
CA HIS A 45 14.40 -10.88 3.88
C HIS A 45 13.28 -10.16 3.14
N LEU A 46 13.47 -8.86 2.90
CA LEU A 46 12.49 -8.07 2.15
C LEU A 46 12.67 -8.28 0.64
N ALA A 47 11.58 -8.68 -0.02
CA ALA A 47 11.47 -8.67 -1.47
C ALA A 47 10.72 -7.39 -1.90
N LEU A 48 11.47 -6.37 -2.32
CA LEU A 48 10.90 -5.08 -2.70
C LEU A 48 10.50 -5.08 -4.18
N THR A 49 9.33 -4.51 -4.49
CA THR A 49 8.88 -4.28 -5.87
C THR A 49 8.68 -2.79 -6.10
N THR A 50 9.03 -2.34 -7.31
CA THR A 50 8.82 -0.95 -7.70
C THR A 50 7.37 -0.70 -8.11
N GLN A 51 6.94 0.56 -8.04
CA GLN A 51 5.61 0.95 -8.51
C GLN A 51 5.41 0.65 -10.01
N ALA A 52 6.45 0.86 -10.83
CA ALA A 52 6.42 0.56 -12.26
C ALA A 52 6.22 -0.95 -12.52
N GLN A 53 6.93 -1.82 -11.78
CA GLN A 53 6.74 -3.27 -11.85
C GLN A 53 5.32 -3.69 -11.45
N ARG A 54 4.75 -3.09 -10.40
CA ARG A 54 3.35 -3.36 -10.01
C ARG A 54 2.35 -2.87 -11.06
N ALA A 55 2.56 -1.69 -11.63
CA ALA A 55 1.71 -1.16 -12.69
C ALA A 55 1.78 -2.01 -13.97
N GLU A 56 2.95 -2.56 -14.30
CA GLU A 56 3.11 -3.50 -15.42
C GLU A 56 2.45 -4.84 -15.14
N ALA A 57 2.61 -5.40 -13.93
CA ALA A 57 1.92 -6.63 -13.53
C ALA A 57 0.39 -6.48 -13.62
N PHE A 58 -0.15 -5.34 -13.16
CA PHE A 58 -1.57 -5.02 -13.27
C PHE A 58 -2.03 -4.93 -14.74
N ARG A 59 -1.25 -4.27 -15.60
CA ARG A 59 -1.52 -4.21 -17.05
C ARG A 59 -1.55 -5.61 -17.68
N LYS A 60 -0.60 -6.48 -17.34
CA LYS A 60 -0.55 -7.87 -17.83
C LYS A 60 -1.76 -8.68 -17.36
N GLN A 61 -2.14 -8.57 -16.08
CA GLN A 61 -3.34 -9.22 -15.54
C GLN A 61 -4.61 -8.78 -16.27
N ARG A 62 -4.77 -7.48 -16.50
CA ARG A 62 -5.92 -6.94 -17.24
C ARG A 62 -5.95 -7.45 -18.69
N ALA A 63 -4.80 -7.53 -19.36
CA ALA A 63 -4.70 -8.10 -20.71
C ALA A 63 -5.08 -9.59 -20.73
N THR A 64 -4.65 -10.38 -19.73
CA THR A 64 -5.06 -11.79 -19.62
C THR A 64 -6.55 -11.95 -19.33
N SER A 65 -7.16 -11.06 -18.52
CA SER A 65 -8.61 -11.07 -18.27
C SER A 65 -9.43 -10.68 -19.52
N LEU A 66 -8.89 -9.80 -20.37
CA LEU A 66 -9.50 -9.41 -21.65
C LEU A 66 -9.29 -10.44 -22.77
N SER A 67 -8.37 -11.40 -22.60
CA SER A 67 -8.05 -12.43 -23.59
C SER A 67 -8.79 -13.76 -23.36
N SER A 68 -9.73 -13.82 -22.41
CA SER A 68 -10.65 -14.95 -22.31
C SER A 68 -11.52 -15.02 -23.58
N PRO A 69 -11.57 -16.16 -24.29
CA PRO A 69 -12.40 -16.29 -25.49
C PRO A 69 -13.86 -16.01 -25.14
N ALA A 70 -14.52 -15.21 -25.97
CA ALA A 70 -15.88 -14.72 -25.74
C ALA A 70 -16.89 -15.88 -25.57
N SER A 71 -17.20 -16.25 -24.33
CA SER A 71 -18.47 -16.90 -24.01
C SER A 71 -19.59 -15.85 -24.00
N PRO A 72 -20.80 -16.16 -24.52
CA PRO A 72 -21.82 -15.15 -24.78
C PRO A 72 -22.32 -14.48 -23.51
N ARG A 73 -22.51 -13.15 -23.62
CA ARG A 73 -23.09 -12.20 -22.67
C ARG A 73 -23.88 -12.83 -21.50
N SER A 74 -23.42 -12.56 -20.28
CA SER A 74 -24.31 -12.36 -19.13
C SER A 74 -24.24 -10.90 -18.70
N VAL A 75 -25.36 -10.21 -18.86
CA VAL A 75 -25.60 -8.87 -18.33
C VAL A 75 -25.66 -8.96 -16.80
N SER A 76 -24.63 -8.52 -16.08
CA SER A 76 -24.82 -8.14 -14.68
C SER A 76 -23.71 -7.21 -14.17
N SER A 77 -24.17 -6.01 -13.80
CA SER A 77 -23.52 -4.94 -13.04
C SER A 77 -22.27 -4.27 -13.62
N SER A 78 -22.54 -3.23 -14.40
CA SER A 78 -21.62 -2.12 -14.67
C SER A 78 -21.13 -1.52 -13.33
N GLN A 79 -19.92 -1.85 -12.92
CA GLN A 79 -19.11 -0.98 -12.06
C GLN A 79 -18.26 -0.09 -12.95
N VAL A 80 -18.93 0.91 -13.54
CA VAL A 80 -18.27 2.10 -14.09
C VAL A 80 -17.73 2.89 -12.90
N PHE A 81 -16.42 2.84 -12.67
CA PHE A 81 -15.76 3.92 -11.96
C PHE A 81 -15.76 5.14 -12.90
N PRO A 82 -16.32 6.30 -12.51
CA PRO A 82 -16.32 7.44 -13.38
C PRO A 82 -14.91 8.04 -13.46
N ASP A 83 -14.42 8.26 -14.68
CA ASP A 83 -13.18 9.01 -14.96
C ASP A 83 -13.36 10.53 -14.82
N THR A 84 -14.45 10.98 -14.21
CA THR A 84 -14.72 12.38 -13.86
C THR A 84 -15.33 12.44 -12.48
N LEU A 85 -14.77 13.32 -11.62
CA LEU A 85 -15.30 13.57 -10.29
C LEU A 85 -16.77 14.02 -10.39
N PRO A 86 -17.67 13.48 -9.54
CA PRO A 86 -19.06 13.93 -9.50
C PRO A 86 -19.07 15.41 -9.12
N ALA A 87 -19.63 16.25 -9.99
CA ALA A 87 -19.94 17.62 -9.65
C ALA A 87 -21.07 17.59 -8.61
N GLY A 88 -20.73 17.87 -7.35
CA GLY A 88 -21.69 18.07 -6.28
C GLY A 88 -21.59 17.03 -5.17
N THR A 89 -20.58 17.17 -4.31
CA THR A 89 -20.81 16.89 -2.88
C THR A 89 -21.34 18.17 -2.26
N GLU A 90 -22.57 18.08 -1.78
CA GLU A 90 -23.25 18.99 -0.86
C GLU A 90 -22.52 19.10 0.49
N TYR A 91 -21.26 19.53 0.47
CA TYR A 91 -20.71 20.28 1.59
C TYR A 91 -20.92 21.74 1.24
N GLY A 92 -21.89 22.36 1.91
CA GLY A 92 -22.26 23.75 1.72
C GLY A 92 -21.05 24.67 1.76
N VAL A 93 -21.18 25.82 1.08
CA VAL A 93 -20.12 26.82 0.95
C VAL A 93 -19.48 27.09 2.32
N ASP A 94 -18.15 26.95 2.38
CA ASP A 94 -17.37 27.36 3.53
C ASP A 94 -17.51 28.89 3.69
N ASN A 95 -18.42 29.34 4.55
CA ASN A 95 -18.49 30.72 4.98
C ASN A 95 -17.48 30.90 6.11
N GLY A 96 -16.22 31.10 5.71
CA GLY A 96 -15.07 31.17 6.59
C GLY A 96 -15.33 31.91 7.91
N ILE A 97 -15.22 31.17 9.02
CA ILE A 97 -15.23 31.77 10.35
C ILE A 97 -13.83 32.35 10.59
N ARG A 98 -13.74 33.68 10.64
CA ARG A 98 -12.54 34.38 11.11
C ARG A 98 -12.52 34.32 12.64
N LEU A 99 -11.43 33.79 13.21
CA LEU A 99 -11.04 34.01 14.61
C LEU A 99 -10.52 35.43 14.79
#